data_AF-A0A7J4PVE7-F1
#
_entry.id   AF-A0A7J4PVE7-F1
#
_cell.length_a   1.000
_cell.length_b   1.000
_cell.length_c   1.000
_cell.angle_alpha   90.00
_cell.angle_beta   90.00
_cell.angle_gamma   90.00
#
_symmetry.space_group_name_H-M   'P 1'
#
loop_
_entity.id
_entity.type
_entity.pdbx_description
1 polymer ?
#
loop_
_entity_poly.entity_id
_entity_poly.type
_entity_poly.pdbx_seq_one_letter_code
_entity_poly.pdbx_strand_id
1 'polypeptide(L)'
;MIRSSVLAIAVLLCLFAAFASSAPAFVGSAVIRAPAVLISNNTGSLTNITLVVTKGNGTVSVIGPQTVASSTLQSARTAAIYASNYTNHVFQNYNFTYDIMDVGDNVSGPSAGAAMTMLAVSALTNRRLRSDFTMTGTILSNGSIGQIGGVYDKTGAAKSAGVDLVLVPKVPQTSNEDELYLLVQTNFGIPLVQVANVSQAAHFAFNSSISGLNNETTYSFIANYNLARLPAASINCSASCNYSTFGALQNSTAALTREEVNMLASNPKFSSIAMQLGSVLNQSVEIANRGYLYVGADFAFL
;
A
#
# COMPACT_ATOMS: atom_id res chain seq x y z
N MET A 1 -33.09 -15.31 64.10
CA MET A 1 -32.32 -15.99 63.02
C MET A 1 -32.69 -15.56 61.61
N ILE A 2 -33.96 -15.23 61.29
CA ILE A 2 -34.38 -14.90 59.91
C ILE A 2 -33.83 -13.54 59.40
N ARG A 3 -33.63 -12.54 60.27
CA ARG A 3 -33.13 -11.20 59.89
C ARG A 3 -31.66 -11.17 59.45
N SER A 4 -30.79 -12.05 59.94
CA SER A 4 -29.38 -12.08 59.51
C SER A 4 -29.20 -12.76 58.16
N SER A 5 -30.05 -13.73 57.83
CA SER A 5 -30.04 -14.45 56.55
C SER A 5 -30.50 -13.56 55.38
N VAL A 6 -31.50 -12.71 55.59
CA VAL A 6 -31.97 -11.74 54.57
C VAL A 6 -30.91 -10.68 54.29
N LEU A 7 -30.22 -10.19 55.33
CA LEU A 7 -29.13 -9.22 55.17
C LEU A 7 -27.92 -9.83 54.46
N ALA A 8 -27.56 -11.08 54.77
CA ALA A 8 -26.48 -11.78 54.09
C ALA A 8 -26.78 -12.05 52.60
N ILE A 9 -28.02 -12.42 52.26
CA ILE A 9 -28.46 -12.62 50.87
C ILE A 9 -28.49 -11.29 50.11
N ALA A 10 -28.95 -10.20 50.73
CA ALA A 10 -28.95 -8.86 50.11
C ALA A 10 -27.53 -8.32 49.88
N VAL A 11 -26.60 -8.54 50.82
CA VAL A 11 -25.18 -8.18 50.67
C VAL A 11 -24.51 -9.02 49.58
N LEU A 12 -24.82 -10.32 49.49
CA LEU A 12 -24.31 -11.20 48.45
C LEU A 12 -24.85 -10.84 47.04
N LEU A 13 -26.12 -10.43 46.93
CA LEU A 13 -26.73 -9.91 45.70
C LEU A 13 -26.14 -8.56 45.28
N CYS A 14 -25.85 -7.65 46.22
CA CYS A 14 -25.15 -6.40 45.93
C CYS A 14 -23.68 -6.61 45.53
N LEU A 15 -23.00 -7.60 46.12
CA LEU A 15 -21.65 -8.01 45.71
C LEU A 15 -21.66 -8.63 44.31
N PHE A 16 -22.68 -9.42 43.95
CA PHE A 16 -22.82 -9.95 42.58
C PHE A 16 -23.12 -8.86 41.54
N ALA A 17 -23.93 -7.85 41.88
CA ALA A 17 -24.19 -6.70 41.01
C ALA A 17 -22.94 -5.82 40.80
N ALA A 18 -22.02 -5.79 41.77
CA ALA A 18 -20.75 -5.05 41.67
C ALA A 18 -19.72 -5.70 40.71
N PHE A 19 -19.94 -6.95 40.30
CA PHE A 19 -19.10 -7.68 39.33
C PHE A 19 -19.78 -7.86 37.96
N ALA A 20 -20.83 -7.09 37.67
CA ALA A 20 -21.28 -6.94 36.30
C ALA A 20 -20.22 -6.15 35.53
N SER A 21 -19.26 -6.87 34.93
CA SER A 21 -18.38 -6.36 33.88
C SER A 21 -19.27 -5.75 32.79
N SER A 22 -19.47 -4.44 32.86
CA SER A 22 -20.21 -3.72 31.83
C SER A 22 -19.36 -3.79 30.57
N ALA A 23 -19.88 -4.44 29.54
CA ALA A 23 -19.22 -4.46 28.24
C ALA A 23 -18.93 -3.02 27.82
N PRO A 24 -17.71 -2.73 27.31
CA PRO A 24 -17.33 -1.36 26.97
C PRO A 24 -18.31 -0.77 25.96
N ALA A 25 -18.77 0.46 26.21
CA ALA A 25 -19.83 1.09 25.42
C ALA A 25 -19.43 1.23 23.95
N PHE A 26 -20.30 0.79 23.03
CA PHE A 26 -20.08 0.89 21.58
C PHE A 26 -20.03 2.36 21.13
N VAL A 27 -19.11 2.67 20.21
CA VAL A 27 -18.93 4.01 19.63
C VAL A 27 -19.23 3.98 18.14
N GLY A 28 -18.67 3.02 17.40
CA GLY A 28 -18.89 2.90 15.98
C GLY A 28 -18.17 1.71 15.36
N SER A 29 -18.52 1.40 14.12
CA SER A 29 -17.89 0.35 13.34
C SER A 29 -17.77 0.74 11.88
N ALA A 30 -16.74 0.23 11.21
CA ALA A 30 -16.53 0.45 9.79
C ALA A 30 -15.96 -0.82 9.13
N VAL A 31 -16.12 -0.92 7.81
CA VAL A 31 -15.53 -1.97 6.99
C VAL A 31 -14.92 -1.36 5.73
N ILE A 32 -13.77 -1.87 5.32
CA ILE A 32 -13.11 -1.53 4.06
C ILE A 32 -12.54 -2.80 3.46
N ARG A 33 -12.62 -2.89 2.14
CA ARG A 33 -11.93 -3.92 1.37
C ARG A 33 -10.56 -3.37 1.03
N ALA A 34 -9.48 -3.89 1.62
CA ALA A 34 -8.11 -3.41 1.42
C ALA A 34 -7.31 -4.44 0.59
N PRO A 35 -6.50 -4.00 -0.38
CA PRO A 35 -5.77 -4.92 -1.23
C PRO A 35 -4.46 -5.34 -0.56
N ALA A 36 -4.14 -6.61 -0.70
CA ALA A 36 -3.01 -7.29 -0.12
C ALA A 36 -2.27 -8.11 -1.18
N VAL A 37 -1.02 -8.47 -0.90
CA VAL A 37 -0.30 -9.50 -1.66
C VAL A 37 -0.10 -10.69 -0.74
N LEU A 38 -0.48 -11.87 -1.21
CA LEU A 38 -0.28 -13.13 -0.53
C LEU A 38 1.17 -13.58 -0.71
N ILE A 39 1.84 -13.88 0.40
CA ILE A 39 3.25 -14.31 0.37
C ILE A 39 3.39 -15.73 -0.20
N SER A 40 2.34 -16.55 -0.19
CA SER A 40 2.36 -17.95 -0.66
C SER A 40 2.56 -18.08 -2.17
N ASN A 41 1.96 -17.19 -2.96
CA ASN A 41 1.95 -17.27 -4.42
C ASN A 41 2.17 -15.92 -5.12
N ASN A 42 2.59 -14.89 -4.37
CA ASN A 42 2.78 -13.52 -4.84
C ASN A 42 1.57 -12.97 -5.64
N THR A 43 0.37 -13.41 -5.28
CA THR A 43 -0.86 -13.00 -5.96
C THR A 43 -1.60 -11.95 -5.12
N GLY A 44 -2.22 -10.98 -5.78
CA GLY A 44 -3.06 -9.99 -5.12
C GLY A 44 -4.35 -10.61 -4.56
N SER A 45 -4.77 -10.16 -3.39
CA SER A 45 -6.06 -10.49 -2.79
C SER A 45 -6.74 -9.23 -2.23
N LEU A 46 -8.07 -9.20 -2.21
CA LEU A 46 -8.83 -8.11 -1.60
C LEU A 46 -9.44 -8.58 -0.28
N THR A 47 -8.91 -8.10 0.83
CA THR A 47 -9.23 -8.56 2.18
C THR A 47 -10.21 -7.61 2.88
N ASN A 48 -11.16 -8.17 3.63
CA ASN A 48 -12.05 -7.38 4.47
C ASN A 48 -11.36 -7.02 5.78
N ILE A 49 -11.19 -5.73 6.02
CA ILE A 49 -10.79 -5.22 7.33
C ILE A 49 -12.00 -4.53 7.95
N THR A 50 -12.41 -5.04 9.09
CA THR A 50 -13.44 -4.42 9.92
C THR A 50 -12.80 -3.76 11.13
N LEU A 51 -13.44 -2.72 11.65
CA LEU A 51 -13.05 -2.06 12.88
C LEU A 51 -14.28 -1.90 13.76
N VAL A 52 -14.14 -2.24 15.04
CA VAL A 52 -15.08 -1.87 16.09
C VAL A 52 -14.37 -0.92 17.07
N VAL A 53 -15.01 0.20 17.37
CA VAL A 53 -14.56 1.17 18.36
C VAL A 53 -15.51 1.14 19.56
N THR A 54 -14.94 1.02 20.75
CA THR A 54 -15.67 1.09 22.03
C THR A 54 -15.03 2.11 22.95
N LYS A 55 -15.74 2.55 23.99
CA LYS A 55 -15.16 3.35 25.07
C LYS A 55 -14.15 2.51 25.85
N GLY A 56 -13.00 3.09 26.16
CA GLY A 56 -11.92 2.35 26.77
C GLY A 56 -10.74 3.22 27.17
N ASN A 57 -9.54 2.65 27.13
CA ASN A 57 -8.30 3.20 27.69
C ASN A 57 -7.19 3.38 26.65
N GLY A 58 -7.50 3.40 25.35
CA GLY A 58 -6.51 3.50 24.28
C GLY A 58 -5.93 2.16 23.83
N THR A 59 -6.62 1.04 24.10
CA THR A 59 -6.15 -0.27 23.65
C THR A 59 -6.38 -0.43 22.14
N VAL A 60 -5.37 -0.93 21.43
CA VAL A 60 -5.47 -1.28 20.01
C VAL A 60 -5.18 -2.76 19.86
N SER A 61 -6.12 -3.49 19.27
CA SER A 61 -6.04 -4.92 19.03
C SER A 61 -6.27 -5.21 17.55
N VAL A 62 -5.55 -6.20 17.03
CA VAL A 62 -5.76 -6.75 15.69
C VAL A 62 -6.05 -8.22 15.84
N ILE A 63 -7.22 -8.64 15.38
CA ILE A 63 -7.65 -10.03 15.27
C ILE A 63 -7.35 -10.49 13.84
N GLY A 64 -6.63 -11.58 13.72
CA GLY A 64 -6.20 -12.14 12.44
C GLY A 64 -5.31 -13.37 12.65
N PRO A 65 -4.80 -13.98 11.57
CA PRO A 65 -3.89 -15.12 11.67
C PRO A 65 -2.61 -14.73 12.45
N GLN A 66 -1.96 -15.71 13.09
CA GLN A 66 -0.73 -15.52 13.89
C GLN A 66 0.42 -14.86 13.11
N THR A 67 0.29 -14.82 11.79
CA THR A 67 1.27 -14.32 10.84
C THR A 67 1.13 -12.83 10.58
N VAL A 68 0.15 -12.17 11.21
CA VAL A 68 0.06 -10.71 11.29
C VAL A 68 1.33 -10.17 11.95
N ALA A 69 2.20 -9.59 11.13
CA ALA A 69 3.49 -9.09 11.56
C ALA A 69 3.36 -7.93 12.58
N SER A 70 4.40 -7.73 13.39
CA SER A 70 4.52 -6.59 14.32
C SER A 70 4.34 -5.23 13.63
N SER A 71 4.69 -5.14 12.34
CA SER A 71 4.49 -3.97 11.49
C SER A 71 3.01 -3.63 11.26
N THR A 72 2.12 -4.63 11.20
CA THR A 72 0.68 -4.43 11.07
C THR A 72 0.08 -3.90 12.37
N LEU A 73 0.49 -4.45 13.52
CA LEU A 73 0.09 -3.94 14.84
C LEU A 73 0.52 -2.48 15.03
N GLN A 74 1.76 -2.15 14.64
CA GLN A 74 2.27 -0.78 14.71
C GLN A 74 1.49 0.18 13.79
N SER A 75 1.11 -0.29 12.60
CA SER A 75 0.31 0.48 11.65
C SER A 75 -1.10 0.74 12.18
N ALA A 76 -1.77 -0.28 12.74
CA ALA A 76 -3.08 -0.16 13.37
C ALA A 76 -3.07 0.84 14.53
N ARG A 77 -2.01 0.83 15.35
CA ARG A 77 -1.84 1.78 16.46
C ARG A 77 -1.63 3.21 15.96
N THR A 78 -0.76 3.39 14.97
CA THR A 78 -0.51 4.69 14.34
C THR A 78 -1.80 5.25 13.72
N ALA A 79 -2.54 4.41 13.00
CA ALA A 79 -3.83 4.75 12.41
C ALA A 79 -4.85 5.22 13.46
N ALA A 80 -5.01 4.47 14.55
CA ALA A 80 -5.96 4.80 15.61
C ALA A 80 -5.61 6.13 16.32
N ILE A 81 -4.34 6.36 16.64
CA ILE A 81 -3.86 7.61 17.26
C ILE A 81 -4.10 8.78 16.32
N TYR A 82 -3.67 8.66 15.06
CA TYR A 82 -3.82 9.75 14.09
C TYR A 82 -5.29 10.06 13.82
N ALA A 83 -6.12 9.04 13.57
CA ALA A 83 -7.56 9.22 13.32
C ALA A 83 -8.27 9.86 14.52
N SER A 84 -7.90 9.51 15.74
CA SER A 84 -8.45 10.14 16.95
C SER A 84 -8.15 11.64 16.95
N ASN A 85 -6.88 12.03 16.74
CA ASN A 85 -6.51 13.44 16.68
C ASN A 85 -7.20 14.18 15.51
N TYR A 86 -7.19 13.58 14.32
CA TYR A 86 -7.83 14.13 13.12
C TYR A 86 -9.34 14.39 13.30
N THR A 87 -10.01 13.62 14.16
CA THR A 87 -11.45 13.73 14.41
C THR A 87 -11.78 14.44 15.73
N ASN A 88 -10.80 15.08 16.39
CA ASN A 88 -10.95 15.74 17.69
C ASN A 88 -11.38 14.80 18.83
N HIS A 89 -10.99 13.52 18.77
CA HIS A 89 -11.20 12.52 19.81
C HIS A 89 -9.91 12.30 20.62
N VAL A 90 -10.03 12.15 21.93
CA VAL A 90 -8.91 11.76 22.80
C VAL A 90 -8.71 10.25 22.70
N PHE A 91 -7.62 9.81 22.07
CA PHE A 91 -7.31 8.39 21.82
C PHE A 91 -7.48 7.49 23.05
N GLN A 92 -7.03 7.95 24.22
CA GLN A 92 -7.08 7.19 25.48
C GLN A 92 -8.51 6.90 25.96
N ASN A 93 -9.54 7.51 25.39
CA ASN A 93 -10.93 7.24 25.76
C ASN A 93 -11.57 6.12 24.94
N TYR A 94 -10.83 5.52 24.01
CA TYR A 94 -11.36 4.59 23.01
C TYR A 94 -10.48 3.35 22.89
N ASN A 95 -11.12 2.20 22.67
CA ASN A 95 -10.45 0.98 22.26
C ASN A 95 -10.78 0.71 20.79
N PHE A 96 -9.79 0.22 20.04
CA PHE A 96 -9.88 -0.06 18.62
C PHE A 96 -9.58 -1.53 18.38
N THR A 97 -10.54 -2.28 17.85
CA THR A 97 -10.38 -3.68 17.52
C THR A 97 -10.54 -3.85 16.02
N TYR A 98 -9.42 -4.01 15.32
CA TYR A 98 -9.40 -4.36 13.90
C TYR A 98 -9.55 -5.87 13.77
N ASP A 99 -10.42 -6.32 12.88
CA ASP A 99 -10.58 -7.73 12.53
C ASP A 99 -10.39 -7.87 11.02
N ILE A 100 -9.35 -8.62 10.65
CA ILE A 100 -8.95 -8.89 9.29
C ILE A 100 -9.52 -10.27 8.94
N MET A 101 -10.74 -10.25 8.38
CA MET A 101 -11.44 -11.45 7.94
C MET A 101 -10.98 -11.80 6.52
N ASP A 102 -10.64 -13.07 6.29
CA ASP A 102 -10.04 -13.61 5.04
C ASP A 102 -8.51 -13.34 4.97
N VAL A 103 -7.56 -14.26 4.80
CA VAL A 103 -7.47 -15.57 4.12
C VAL A 103 -6.36 -16.35 4.83
N GLY A 104 -6.37 -17.68 4.76
CA GLY A 104 -5.41 -18.61 5.37
C GLY A 104 -3.95 -18.52 4.89
N ASP A 105 -3.54 -17.42 4.26
CA ASP A 105 -2.18 -17.20 3.77
C ASP A 105 -1.66 -15.81 4.16
N ASN A 106 -0.39 -15.81 4.56
CA ASN A 106 0.42 -14.69 5.01
C ASN A 106 0.24 -13.42 4.16
N VAL A 107 -0.48 -12.42 4.67
CA VAL A 107 -0.66 -11.10 4.04
C VAL A 107 0.56 -10.22 4.30
N SER A 108 1.15 -9.66 3.25
CA SER A 108 2.36 -8.84 3.33
C SER A 108 2.12 -7.39 3.84
N GLY A 109 2.65 -7.11 5.03
CA GLY A 109 3.21 -5.79 5.40
C GLY A 109 2.27 -4.67 5.90
N PRO A 110 2.84 -3.54 6.36
CA PRO A 110 2.14 -2.41 7.00
C PRO A 110 1.24 -1.58 6.05
N SER A 111 1.17 -1.97 4.78
CA SER A 111 0.59 -1.17 3.69
C SER A 111 -0.93 -0.97 3.78
N ALA A 112 -1.60 -1.57 4.77
CA ALA A 112 -3.01 -1.30 5.08
C ALA A 112 -3.20 -0.11 6.06
N GLY A 113 -2.13 0.53 6.54
CA GLY A 113 -2.23 1.58 7.56
C GLY A 113 -3.15 2.76 7.18
N ALA A 114 -3.10 3.20 5.92
CA ALA A 114 -3.96 4.26 5.43
C ALA A 114 -5.45 3.83 5.36
N ALA A 115 -5.72 2.58 4.96
CA ALA A 115 -7.06 1.99 4.99
C ALA A 115 -7.60 1.85 6.43
N MET A 116 -6.77 1.39 7.37
CA MET A 116 -7.10 1.33 8.80
C MET A 116 -7.39 2.72 9.38
N THR A 117 -6.69 3.75 8.90
CA THR A 117 -6.96 5.13 9.31
C THR A 117 -8.35 5.58 8.85
N MET A 118 -8.73 5.27 7.61
CA MET A 118 -10.08 5.57 7.10
C MET A 118 -11.18 4.84 7.89
N LEU A 119 -10.95 3.58 8.28
CA LEU A 119 -11.85 2.85 9.18
C LEU A 119 -12.04 3.58 10.51
N ALA A 120 -10.94 3.99 11.14
CA ALA A 120 -11.00 4.69 12.43
C ALA A 120 -11.69 6.05 12.31
N VAL A 121 -11.41 6.82 11.25
CA VAL A 121 -12.13 8.08 10.97
C VAL A 121 -13.62 7.81 10.78
N SER A 122 -13.98 6.80 9.99
CA SER A 122 -15.37 6.40 9.74
C SER A 122 -16.10 6.02 11.03
N ALA A 123 -15.52 5.15 11.85
CA ALA A 123 -16.11 4.68 13.09
C ALA A 123 -16.25 5.78 14.14
N LEU A 124 -15.26 6.67 14.29
CA LEU A 124 -15.31 7.77 15.26
C LEU A 124 -16.27 8.89 14.85
N THR A 125 -16.46 9.11 13.54
CA THR A 125 -17.36 10.16 13.03
C THR A 125 -18.75 9.66 12.66
N ASN A 126 -18.97 8.35 12.73
CA ASN A 126 -20.17 7.68 12.23
C ASN A 126 -20.50 8.03 10.76
N ARG A 127 -19.46 8.31 9.96
CA ARG A 127 -19.59 8.58 8.52
C ARG A 127 -19.29 7.32 7.75
N ARG A 128 -20.21 6.88 6.89
CA ARG A 128 -20.04 5.67 6.09
C ARG A 128 -19.01 5.88 4.98
N LEU A 129 -18.05 4.97 4.86
CA LEU A 129 -17.15 4.88 3.71
C LEU A 129 -17.94 4.47 2.46
N ARG A 130 -17.60 5.05 1.30
CA ARG A 130 -18.13 4.59 0.02
C ARG A 130 -17.66 3.14 -0.27
N SER A 131 -18.44 2.36 -1.01
CA SER A 131 -18.20 0.92 -1.20
C SER A 131 -17.43 0.55 -2.47
N ASP A 132 -17.30 1.52 -3.37
CA ASP A 132 -16.73 1.43 -4.72
C ASP A 132 -15.26 1.85 -4.79
N PHE A 133 -14.61 2.11 -3.65
CA PHE A 133 -13.18 2.41 -3.60
C PHE A 133 -12.40 1.44 -2.71
N THR A 134 -11.11 1.41 -2.93
CA THR A 134 -10.12 0.80 -2.04
C THR A 134 -8.90 1.71 -1.93
N MET A 135 -8.01 1.40 -0.99
CA MET A 135 -6.76 2.14 -0.84
C MET A 135 -5.65 1.28 -0.25
N THR A 136 -4.41 1.65 -0.59
CA THR A 136 -3.17 1.10 -0.03
C THR A 136 -2.22 2.24 0.32
N GLY A 137 -1.39 2.04 1.34
CA GLY A 137 -0.47 3.06 1.83
C GLY A 137 -0.04 2.85 3.27
N THR A 138 1.25 3.04 3.55
CA THR A 138 1.75 3.00 4.92
C THR A 138 1.40 4.31 5.62
N ILE A 139 0.71 4.27 6.76
CA ILE A 139 0.40 5.51 7.51
C ILE A 139 1.59 5.95 8.35
N LEU A 140 1.95 7.23 8.25
CA LEU A 140 2.96 7.86 9.10
C LEU A 140 2.28 8.64 10.24
N SER A 141 3.01 8.90 11.33
CA SER A 141 2.48 9.60 12.52
C SER A 141 2.02 11.03 12.27
N ASN A 142 2.52 11.67 11.21
CA ASN A 142 2.09 12.99 10.77
C ASN A 142 0.87 12.97 9.81
N GLY A 143 0.35 11.78 9.47
CA GLY A 143 -0.78 11.61 8.57
C GLY A 143 -0.43 11.54 7.09
N SER A 144 0.86 11.58 6.73
CA SER A 144 1.29 11.31 5.37
C SER A 144 1.11 9.84 5.03
N ILE A 145 0.80 9.58 3.76
CA ILE A 145 0.64 8.23 3.21
C ILE A 145 1.92 7.87 2.48
N GLY A 146 2.63 6.89 3.03
CA GLY A 146 3.92 6.41 2.56
C GLY A 146 3.84 5.24 1.60
N GLN A 147 5.02 4.85 1.13
CA GLN A 147 5.24 3.88 0.05
C GLN A 147 4.61 2.52 0.33
N ILE A 148 4.43 1.79 -0.77
CA ILE A 148 3.87 0.44 -0.83
C ILE A 148 4.70 -0.40 -1.80
N GLY A 149 4.60 -1.73 -1.67
CA GLY A 149 5.00 -2.67 -2.72
C GLY A 149 3.78 -3.33 -3.37
N GLY A 150 4.00 -3.92 -4.54
CA GLY A 150 3.01 -4.77 -5.23
C GLY A 150 1.78 -4.02 -5.72
N VAL A 151 1.92 -2.77 -6.19
CA VAL A 151 0.77 -1.98 -6.68
C VAL A 151 0.06 -2.64 -7.86
N TYR A 152 0.80 -3.35 -8.72
CA TYR A 152 0.25 -4.10 -9.84
C TYR A 152 -0.71 -5.20 -9.36
N ASP A 153 -0.24 -6.08 -8.49
CA ASP A 153 -1.04 -7.19 -7.95
C ASP A 153 -2.23 -6.70 -7.12
N LYS A 154 -2.01 -5.69 -6.28
CA LYS A 154 -3.05 -5.07 -5.45
C LYS A 154 -4.16 -4.46 -6.29
N THR A 155 -3.79 -3.77 -7.36
CA THR A 155 -4.77 -3.15 -8.26
C THR A 155 -5.49 -4.19 -9.10
N GLY A 156 -4.79 -5.22 -9.57
CA GLY A 156 -5.40 -6.37 -10.24
C GLY A 156 -6.45 -7.07 -9.37
N ALA A 157 -6.15 -7.26 -8.09
CA ALA A 157 -7.10 -7.81 -7.12
C ALA A 157 -8.31 -6.88 -6.91
N ALA A 158 -8.07 -5.57 -6.75
CA ALA A 158 -9.13 -4.57 -6.62
C ALA A 158 -10.08 -4.59 -7.83
N LYS A 159 -9.52 -4.61 -9.05
CA LYS A 159 -10.30 -4.69 -10.30
C LYS A 159 -11.09 -5.99 -10.39
N SER A 160 -10.47 -7.12 -10.08
CA SER A 160 -11.12 -8.44 -10.12
C SER A 160 -12.29 -8.55 -9.14
N ALA A 161 -12.22 -7.81 -8.02
CA ALA A 161 -13.28 -7.73 -7.02
C ALA A 161 -14.30 -6.58 -7.26
N GLY A 162 -14.28 -5.97 -8.45
CA GLY A 162 -15.25 -4.96 -8.87
C GLY A 162 -15.14 -3.64 -8.12
N VAL A 163 -13.92 -3.23 -7.74
CA VAL A 163 -13.67 -1.88 -7.21
C VAL A 163 -13.52 -0.90 -8.38
N ASP A 164 -14.05 0.32 -8.23
CA ASP A 164 -14.04 1.35 -9.28
C ASP A 164 -12.91 2.37 -9.12
N LEU A 165 -12.31 2.46 -7.94
CA LEU A 165 -11.27 3.44 -7.62
C LEU A 165 -10.23 2.88 -6.65
N VAL A 166 -8.94 3.04 -6.96
CA VAL A 166 -7.84 2.71 -6.05
C VAL A 166 -7.12 3.99 -5.64
N LEU A 167 -7.04 4.26 -4.34
CA LEU A 167 -6.16 5.32 -3.82
C LEU A 167 -4.78 4.75 -3.51
N VAL A 168 -3.75 5.42 -4.03
CA VAL A 168 -2.34 5.04 -3.90
C VAL A 168 -1.53 6.21 -3.31
N PRO A 169 -0.35 5.97 -2.72
CA PRO A 169 0.51 7.04 -2.21
C PRO A 169 0.86 8.08 -3.28
N LYS A 170 1.02 9.34 -2.89
CA LYS A 170 1.58 10.36 -3.79
C LYS A 170 3.07 10.10 -4.00
N VAL A 171 3.49 10.05 -5.26
CA VAL A 171 4.90 9.87 -5.65
C VAL A 171 5.37 11.03 -6.54
N PRO A 172 6.69 11.25 -6.65
CA PRO A 172 7.25 12.21 -7.60
C PRO A 172 6.85 11.86 -9.04
N GLN A 173 6.48 12.87 -9.85
CA GLN A 173 5.96 12.71 -11.24
C GLN A 173 6.96 12.13 -12.25
N THR A 174 8.19 11.85 -11.82
CA THR A 174 9.28 11.31 -12.65
C THR A 174 9.94 10.11 -11.97
N SER A 175 9.24 9.48 -11.02
CA SER A 175 9.71 8.28 -10.37
C SER A 175 9.16 7.05 -11.10
N ASN A 176 9.90 5.95 -11.06
CA ASN A 176 9.48 4.67 -11.63
C ASN A 176 8.10 4.23 -11.09
N GLU A 177 7.78 4.60 -9.85
CA GLU A 177 6.50 4.29 -9.22
C GLU A 177 5.33 5.06 -9.88
N ASP A 178 5.56 6.29 -10.35
CA ASP A 178 4.57 7.08 -11.10
C ASP A 178 4.28 6.44 -12.46
N GLU A 179 5.32 5.96 -13.13
CA GLU A 179 5.23 5.22 -14.39
C GLU A 179 4.49 3.88 -14.19
N LEU A 180 4.80 3.18 -13.09
CA LEU A 180 4.11 1.96 -12.71
C LEU A 180 2.62 2.21 -12.45
N TYR A 181 2.25 3.33 -11.81
CA TYR A 181 0.84 3.69 -11.63
C TYR A 181 0.10 3.89 -12.96
N LEU A 182 0.74 4.54 -13.94
CA LEU A 182 0.16 4.67 -15.27
C LEU A 182 -0.02 3.30 -15.96
N LEU A 183 1.01 2.46 -15.91
CA LEU A 183 0.97 1.11 -16.48
C LEU A 183 -0.19 0.30 -15.89
N VAL A 184 -0.29 0.30 -14.56
CA VAL A 184 -1.34 -0.41 -13.80
C VAL A 184 -2.72 0.12 -14.16
N GLN A 185 -2.91 1.45 -14.18
CA GLN A 185 -4.17 2.07 -14.57
C GLN A 185 -4.58 1.66 -15.98
N THR A 186 -3.65 1.70 -16.93
CA THR A 186 -3.90 1.38 -18.35
C THR A 186 -4.19 -0.11 -18.55
N ASN A 187 -3.47 -0.98 -17.82
CA ASN A 187 -3.61 -2.43 -17.92
C ASN A 187 -4.96 -2.91 -17.38
N PHE A 188 -5.35 -2.45 -16.19
CA PHE A 188 -6.56 -2.92 -15.51
C PHE A 188 -7.81 -2.07 -15.83
N GLY A 189 -7.65 -0.89 -16.44
CA GLY A 189 -8.76 0.01 -16.73
C GLY A 189 -9.50 0.41 -15.44
N ILE A 190 -8.74 0.74 -14.40
CA ILE A 190 -9.23 1.22 -13.11
C ILE A 190 -8.47 2.50 -12.73
N PRO A 191 -9.17 3.60 -12.40
CA PRO A 191 -8.53 4.81 -11.93
C PRO A 191 -7.66 4.60 -10.69
N LEU A 192 -6.41 5.08 -10.76
CA LEU A 192 -5.52 5.22 -9.61
C LEU A 192 -5.43 6.70 -9.25
N VAL A 193 -5.78 7.04 -8.01
CA VAL A 193 -5.68 8.41 -7.51
C VAL A 193 -4.59 8.48 -6.46
N GLN A 194 -3.59 9.28 -6.74
CA GLN A 194 -2.49 9.54 -5.82
C GLN A 194 -2.93 10.48 -4.68
N VAL A 195 -2.76 10.04 -3.43
CA VAL A 195 -3.07 10.79 -2.22
C VAL A 195 -1.85 10.93 -1.33
N ALA A 196 -1.54 12.15 -0.90
CA ALA A 196 -0.35 12.44 -0.08
C ALA A 196 -0.60 12.23 1.43
N ASN A 197 -1.84 12.38 1.88
CA ASN A 197 -2.19 12.36 3.29
C ASN A 197 -3.65 11.93 3.54
N VAL A 198 -3.96 11.70 4.81
CA VAL A 198 -5.28 11.28 5.30
C VAL A 198 -6.40 12.25 4.91
N SER A 199 -6.14 13.56 4.85
CA SER A 199 -7.18 14.54 4.47
C SER A 199 -7.62 14.38 3.02
N GLN A 200 -6.66 14.20 2.11
CA GLN A 200 -6.96 13.91 0.70
C GLN A 200 -7.67 12.56 0.55
N ALA A 201 -7.20 11.51 1.24
CA ALA A 201 -7.86 10.21 1.22
C ALA A 201 -9.31 10.30 1.74
N ALA A 202 -9.55 11.03 2.84
CA ALA A 202 -10.88 11.25 3.40
C ALA A 202 -11.82 11.99 2.42
N HIS A 203 -11.30 12.93 1.63
CA HIS A 203 -12.09 13.59 0.59
C HIS A 203 -12.68 12.56 -0.39
N PHE A 204 -11.87 11.63 -0.89
CA PHE A 204 -12.35 10.58 -1.81
C PHE A 204 -13.18 9.51 -1.10
N ALA A 205 -12.82 9.14 0.13
CA ALA A 205 -13.46 8.07 0.87
C ALA A 205 -14.90 8.39 1.32
N PHE A 206 -15.21 9.67 1.56
CA PHE A 206 -16.50 10.11 2.10
C PHE A 206 -17.32 11.02 1.17
N ASN A 207 -16.81 11.37 -0.02
CA ASN A 207 -17.53 12.20 -0.99
C ASN A 207 -17.91 11.38 -2.23
N SER A 208 -19.05 11.69 -2.85
CA SER A 208 -19.68 10.87 -3.90
C SER A 208 -19.26 11.21 -5.34
N SER A 209 -18.67 12.39 -5.59
CA SER A 209 -18.37 12.84 -6.96
C SER A 209 -16.92 12.57 -7.39
N ILE A 210 -16.74 11.70 -8.40
CA ILE A 210 -15.45 11.42 -9.08
C ILE A 210 -15.34 12.19 -10.43
N SER A 211 -16.18 13.20 -10.65
CA SER A 211 -16.18 14.00 -11.87
C SER A 211 -14.98 14.96 -11.89
N GLY A 212 -13.87 14.53 -12.51
CA GLY A 212 -12.69 15.39 -12.72
C GLY A 212 -11.34 14.71 -13.03
N LEU A 213 -11.26 13.37 -13.10
CA LEU A 213 -9.99 12.65 -13.25
C LEU A 213 -9.59 12.36 -14.71
N ASN A 214 -9.88 13.26 -15.64
CA ASN A 214 -9.46 13.14 -17.03
C ASN A 214 -8.16 13.92 -17.25
N ASN A 215 -7.06 13.44 -16.68
CA ASN A 215 -5.74 13.85 -17.16
C ASN A 215 -5.09 12.62 -17.77
N GLU A 216 -5.23 12.48 -19.10
CA GLU A 216 -4.31 11.64 -19.87
C GLU A 216 -2.91 12.22 -19.68
N THR A 217 -2.10 11.55 -18.88
CA THR A 217 -0.72 11.95 -18.67
C THR A 217 0.12 11.50 -19.87
N THR A 218 0.64 12.46 -20.62
CA THR A 218 1.63 12.20 -21.67
C THR A 218 3.01 12.06 -21.05
N TYR A 219 3.64 10.88 -21.18
CA TYR A 219 5.03 10.66 -20.77
C TYR A 219 5.98 10.64 -21.96
N SER A 220 7.22 11.04 -21.69
CA SER A 220 8.33 11.06 -22.62
C SER A 220 9.56 10.49 -21.89
N PHE A 221 9.81 9.20 -22.09
CA PHE A 221 10.98 8.49 -21.57
C PHE A 221 12.19 8.80 -22.46
N ILE A 222 12.63 10.05 -22.48
CA ILE A 222 13.81 10.43 -23.27
C ILE A 222 14.98 10.67 -22.32
N ALA A 223 15.75 9.62 -22.09
CA ALA A 223 17.14 9.78 -21.67
C ALA A 223 17.97 10.12 -22.92
N ASN A 224 18.22 11.40 -23.17
CA ASN A 224 18.99 11.86 -24.34
C ASN A 224 20.50 11.68 -24.13
N TYR A 225 20.98 10.43 -24.07
CA TYR A 225 22.42 10.17 -24.08
C TYR A 225 22.99 10.51 -25.44
N ASN A 226 23.91 11.48 -25.49
CA ASN A 226 24.67 11.76 -26.70
C ASN A 226 25.81 10.75 -26.85
N LEU A 227 25.46 9.54 -27.30
CA LEU A 227 26.40 8.44 -27.50
C LEU A 227 27.52 8.80 -28.49
N ALA A 228 27.28 9.71 -29.43
CA ALA A 228 28.31 10.17 -30.37
C ALA A 228 29.50 10.85 -29.67
N ARG A 229 29.30 11.41 -28.47
CA ARG A 229 30.34 12.12 -27.70
C ARG A 229 30.97 11.29 -26.58
N LEU A 230 30.50 10.05 -26.36
CA LEU A 230 30.99 9.21 -25.27
C LEU A 230 32.18 8.35 -25.77
N PRO A 231 33.44 8.62 -25.40
CA PRO A 231 34.56 7.79 -25.84
C PRO A 231 34.49 6.39 -25.20
N ALA A 232 35.28 5.44 -25.69
CA ALA A 232 35.48 4.18 -24.96
C ALA A 232 36.20 4.47 -23.63
N ALA A 233 35.77 3.81 -22.55
CA ALA A 233 36.39 3.93 -21.25
C ALA A 233 37.81 3.34 -21.29
N SER A 234 38.78 4.11 -20.80
CA SER A 234 40.15 3.63 -20.59
C SER A 234 40.19 2.76 -19.32
N ILE A 235 39.90 1.47 -19.48
CA ILE A 235 39.82 0.53 -18.37
C ILE A 235 41.25 0.12 -17.96
N ASN A 236 41.83 0.84 -16.99
CA ASN A 236 43.06 0.41 -16.32
C ASN A 236 42.69 -0.38 -15.06
N CYS A 237 42.56 -1.70 -15.20
CA CYS A 237 42.30 -2.58 -14.08
C CYS A 237 43.60 -3.05 -13.42
N SER A 238 43.87 -2.60 -12.19
CA SER A 238 44.96 -3.12 -11.37
C SER A 238 44.56 -4.44 -10.71
N ALA A 239 44.80 -5.58 -11.40
CA ALA A 239 44.76 -6.98 -10.93
C ALA A 239 43.50 -7.52 -10.17
N SER A 240 42.58 -6.70 -9.67
CA SER A 240 41.46 -7.09 -8.80
C SER A 240 40.07 -6.75 -9.37
N CYS A 241 39.99 -6.12 -10.54
CA CYS A 241 38.70 -5.85 -11.18
C CYS A 241 38.23 -7.06 -11.99
N ASN A 242 37.13 -7.68 -11.57
CA ASN A 242 36.50 -8.77 -12.30
C ASN A 242 35.55 -8.24 -13.39
N TYR A 243 36.13 -7.49 -14.34
CA TYR A 243 35.41 -6.82 -15.42
C TYR A 243 34.55 -7.79 -16.26
N SER A 244 35.09 -8.98 -16.55
CA SER A 244 34.38 -10.01 -17.31
C SER A 244 33.12 -10.51 -16.62
N THR A 245 33.18 -10.74 -15.30
CA THR A 245 32.02 -11.20 -14.53
C THR A 245 30.94 -10.11 -14.46
N PHE A 246 31.34 -8.86 -14.25
CA PHE A 246 30.36 -7.76 -14.21
C PHE A 246 29.72 -7.51 -15.59
N GLY A 247 30.48 -7.63 -16.68
CA GLY A 247 29.93 -7.60 -18.03
C GLY A 247 28.96 -8.75 -18.32
N ALA A 248 29.25 -9.97 -17.84
CA ALA A 248 28.34 -11.11 -17.96
C ALA A 248 27.02 -10.90 -17.20
N LEU A 249 27.08 -10.32 -15.99
CA LEU A 249 25.90 -9.94 -15.23
C LEU A 249 25.07 -8.87 -15.97
N GLN A 250 25.72 -7.80 -16.44
CA GLN A 250 25.04 -6.73 -17.18
C GLN A 250 24.34 -7.26 -18.43
N ASN A 251 24.99 -8.13 -19.21
CA ASN A 251 24.39 -8.75 -20.39
C ASN A 251 23.18 -9.62 -20.02
N SER A 252 23.28 -10.38 -18.92
CA SER A 252 22.19 -11.23 -18.45
C SER A 252 20.99 -10.40 -18.01
N THR A 253 21.23 -9.33 -17.25
CA THR A 253 20.18 -8.39 -16.84
C THR A 253 19.53 -7.73 -18.05
N ALA A 254 20.31 -7.19 -18.99
CA ALA A 254 19.77 -6.55 -20.18
C ALA A 254 18.95 -7.52 -21.06
N ALA A 255 19.28 -8.82 -21.06
CA ALA A 255 18.51 -9.85 -21.75
C ALA A 255 17.15 -10.08 -21.08
N LEU A 256 17.12 -10.17 -19.74
CA LEU A 256 15.88 -10.30 -18.96
C LEU A 256 14.96 -9.09 -19.17
N THR A 257 15.49 -7.86 -19.05
CA THR A 257 14.73 -6.63 -19.31
C THR A 257 14.20 -6.57 -20.74
N ARG A 258 14.99 -7.03 -21.73
CA ARG A 258 14.55 -7.10 -23.13
C ARG A 258 13.34 -8.02 -23.28
N GLU A 259 13.34 -9.16 -22.60
CA GLU A 259 12.22 -10.09 -22.63
C GLU A 259 10.95 -9.46 -22.06
N GLU A 260 11.05 -8.75 -20.93
CA GLU A 260 9.92 -8.01 -20.35
C GLU A 260 9.40 -6.90 -21.28
N VAL A 261 10.30 -6.12 -21.89
CA VAL A 261 9.92 -5.09 -22.87
C VAL A 261 9.23 -5.71 -24.08
N ASN A 262 9.69 -6.87 -24.55
CA ASN A 262 9.07 -7.59 -25.66
C ASN A 262 7.69 -8.15 -25.28
N MET A 263 7.54 -8.67 -24.06
CA MET A 263 6.23 -9.08 -23.54
C MET A 263 5.28 -7.89 -23.45
N LEU A 264 5.76 -6.71 -23.00
CA LEU A 264 4.97 -5.49 -22.97
C LEU A 264 4.56 -5.04 -24.39
N ALA A 265 5.48 -5.14 -25.36
CA ALA A 265 5.24 -4.81 -26.76
C ALA A 265 4.18 -5.71 -27.43
N SER A 266 3.94 -6.92 -26.90
CA SER A 266 2.92 -7.85 -27.43
C SER A 266 1.49 -7.31 -27.30
N ASN A 267 1.27 -6.34 -26.41
CA ASN A 267 -0.01 -5.65 -26.25
C ASN A 267 0.02 -4.30 -27.00
N PRO A 268 -0.84 -4.10 -28.02
CA PRO A 268 -0.85 -2.87 -28.82
C PRO A 268 -0.99 -1.58 -28.01
N LYS A 269 -1.66 -1.63 -26.85
CA LYS A 269 -1.85 -0.49 -25.95
C LYS A 269 -0.54 0.06 -25.37
N PHE A 270 0.50 -0.77 -25.29
CA PHE A 270 1.80 -0.39 -24.71
C PHE A 270 2.90 -0.22 -25.76
N SER A 271 2.57 -0.32 -27.05
CA SER A 271 3.54 -0.24 -28.15
C SER A 271 4.43 1.01 -28.09
N SER A 272 3.87 2.17 -27.76
CA SER A 272 4.62 3.42 -27.62
C SER A 272 5.62 3.41 -26.46
N ILE A 273 5.21 2.90 -25.29
CA ILE A 273 6.06 2.79 -24.10
C ILE A 273 7.13 1.73 -24.33
N ALA A 274 6.78 0.57 -24.88
CA ALA A 274 7.72 -0.49 -25.19
C ALA A 274 8.79 -0.05 -26.20
N MET A 275 8.43 0.75 -27.21
CA MET A 275 9.41 1.35 -28.13
C MET A 275 10.38 2.29 -27.40
N GLN A 276 9.89 3.12 -26.47
CA GLN A 276 10.75 4.04 -25.72
C GLN A 276 11.68 3.29 -24.76
N LEU A 277 11.15 2.33 -23.99
CA LEU A 277 11.95 1.48 -23.11
C LEU A 277 12.99 0.67 -23.89
N GLY A 278 12.62 0.11 -25.05
CA GLY A 278 13.56 -0.58 -25.93
C GLY A 278 14.67 0.34 -26.45
N SER A 279 14.34 1.59 -26.79
CA SER A 279 15.33 2.59 -27.18
C SER A 279 16.31 2.91 -26.05
N VAL A 280 15.81 3.13 -24.83
CA VAL A 280 16.64 3.41 -23.65
C VAL A 280 17.53 2.22 -23.29
N LEU A 281 16.98 1.00 -23.32
CA LEU A 281 17.73 -0.23 -23.07
C LEU A 281 18.86 -0.42 -24.09
N ASN A 282 18.62 -0.14 -25.37
CA ASN A 282 19.66 -0.19 -26.40
C ASN A 282 20.78 0.82 -26.15
N GLN A 283 20.44 2.04 -25.72
CA GLN A 283 21.45 3.04 -25.36
C GLN A 283 22.26 2.60 -24.14
N SER A 284 21.62 2.00 -23.14
CA SER A 284 22.26 1.46 -21.94
C SER A 284 23.26 0.34 -22.28
N VAL A 285 22.87 -0.60 -23.14
CA VAL A 285 23.76 -1.66 -23.64
C VAL A 285 24.96 -1.08 -24.39
N GLU A 286 24.75 -0.04 -25.20
CA GLU A 286 25.83 0.63 -25.92
C GLU A 286 26.82 1.35 -24.98
N ILE A 287 26.31 1.97 -23.90
CA ILE A 287 27.16 2.56 -22.83
C ILE A 287 27.99 1.47 -22.14
N ALA A 288 27.38 0.31 -21.84
CA ALA A 288 28.10 -0.83 -21.27
C ALA A 288 29.19 -1.36 -22.21
N ASN A 289 28.90 -1.49 -23.50
CA ASN A 289 29.87 -1.92 -24.53
C ASN A 289 31.08 -0.98 -24.65
N ARG A 290 30.91 0.30 -24.29
CA ARG A 290 32.00 1.28 -24.21
C ARG A 290 32.81 1.18 -22.93
N GLY A 291 32.50 0.24 -22.03
CA GLY A 291 33.23 0.00 -20.79
C GLY A 291 32.68 0.71 -19.56
N TYR A 292 31.57 1.46 -19.69
CA TYR A 292 30.88 2.09 -18.56
C TYR A 292 29.85 1.14 -17.95
N LEU A 293 30.31 -0.02 -17.50
CA LEU A 293 29.41 -1.12 -17.12
C LEU A 293 28.41 -0.76 -16.03
N TYR A 294 28.78 0.10 -15.06
CA TYR A 294 27.86 0.49 -13.97
C TYR A 294 26.71 1.37 -14.49
N VAL A 295 27.03 2.37 -15.33
CA VAL A 295 26.04 3.25 -15.95
C VAL A 295 25.16 2.48 -16.94
N GLY A 296 25.76 1.54 -17.67
CA GLY A 296 25.02 0.61 -18.54
C GLY A 296 24.28 -0.50 -17.80
N ALA A 297 24.45 -0.65 -16.48
CA ALA A 297 23.69 -1.59 -15.65
C ALA A 297 22.50 -0.92 -14.97
N ASP A 298 22.60 0.37 -14.61
CA ASP A 298 21.58 1.12 -13.87
C ASP A 298 20.18 1.08 -14.55
N PHE A 299 20.14 1.03 -15.89
CA PHE A 299 18.89 0.91 -16.66
C PHE A 299 18.43 -0.51 -16.96
N ALA A 300 19.30 -1.52 -16.82
CA ALA A 300 18.89 -2.90 -16.95
C ALA A 300 18.11 -3.38 -15.70
N PHE A 301 18.27 -2.69 -14.57
CA PHE A 301 17.58 -3.00 -13.30
C PHE A 301 16.28 -2.21 -13.07
N LEU A 302 15.89 -1.31 -13.99
CA LEU A 302 14.59 -0.63 -14.01
C LEU A 302 13.53 -1.54 -14.63
#